data_AF-A0A6G3ZLR9-F1
#
_entry.id   AF-A0A6G3ZLR9-F1
#
_cell.length_a   1.000
_cell.length_b   1.000
_cell.length_c   1.000
_cell.angle_alpha   90.00
_cell.angle_beta   90.00
_cell.angle_gamma   90.00
#
_symmetry.space_group_name_H-M   'P 1'
#
loop_
_entity.id
_entity.type
_entity.pdbx_description
1 polymer ?
#
loop_
_entity_poly.entity_id
_entity_poly.type
_entity_poly.pdbx_seq_one_letter_code
_entity_poly.pdbx_strand_id
1 'polypeptide(L)'
;MADIDQREAARLVDRIIEEVAAWPHVNTEEHRFEGREFTLGPREVGHVHRWGIVDVPFIERLREALVDEGKTGEHHVVPESGWTTHYVENEDDVERCVWLFRLSYLYHVDTLKKTPAGAERFEEIDVAEELEELGASDEVREAFERRGS
;
A
#
# COMPACT_ATOMS: atom_id res chain seq x y z
N MET A 1 8.54 -1.17 -23.71
CA MET A 1 7.76 -1.96 -22.74
C MET A 1 8.05 -3.40 -23.04
N ALA A 2 8.82 -4.06 -22.19
CA ALA A 2 9.07 -5.48 -22.33
C ALA A 2 7.73 -6.18 -22.06
N ASP A 3 7.31 -7.02 -23.01
CA ASP A 3 6.10 -7.82 -22.88
C ASP A 3 6.41 -8.94 -21.89
N ILE A 4 6.22 -8.68 -20.59
CA ILE A 4 6.37 -9.70 -19.56
C ILE A 4 5.34 -10.77 -19.84
N ASP A 5 5.77 -12.04 -19.78
CA ASP A 5 4.84 -13.16 -19.87
C ASP A 5 3.75 -12.95 -18.81
N GLN A 6 2.48 -12.89 -19.21
CA GLN A 6 1.35 -12.73 -18.29
C GLN A 6 1.38 -13.76 -17.14
N ARG A 7 2.04 -14.90 -17.33
CA ARG A 7 2.29 -15.89 -16.28
C ARG A 7 3.33 -15.45 -15.25
N GLU A 8 4.35 -14.74 -15.68
CA GLU A 8 5.38 -14.17 -14.81
C GLU A 8 4.81 -13.01 -13.98
N ALA A 9 4.12 -12.06 -14.61
CA ALA A 9 3.42 -10.99 -13.90
C ALA A 9 2.43 -11.55 -12.86
N ALA A 10 1.66 -12.57 -13.22
CA ALA A 10 0.76 -13.23 -12.28
C ALA A 10 1.49 -13.85 -11.08
N ARG A 11 2.66 -14.48 -11.28
CA ARG A 11 3.44 -15.04 -10.16
C ARG A 11 3.99 -13.96 -9.24
N LEU A 12 4.45 -12.84 -9.78
CA LEU A 12 4.93 -11.71 -8.99
C LEU A 12 3.78 -11.12 -8.16
N VAL A 13 2.60 -10.95 -8.79
CA VAL A 13 1.38 -10.49 -8.11
C VAL A 13 0.91 -11.47 -7.03
N ASP A 14 0.96 -12.78 -7.28
CA ASP A 14 0.59 -13.81 -6.29
C ASP A 14 1.46 -13.68 -5.02
N ARG A 15 2.74 -13.33 -5.15
CA ARG A 15 3.61 -13.08 -3.98
C ARG A 15 3.22 -11.84 -3.20
N ILE A 16 2.91 -10.74 -3.89
CA ILE A 16 2.40 -9.52 -3.24
C ILE A 16 1.12 -9.87 -2.45
N ILE A 17 0.22 -10.66 -3.05
CA ILE A 17 -0.99 -11.13 -2.39
C ILE A 17 -0.69 -11.95 -1.14
N GLU A 18 0.21 -12.93 -1.23
CA GLU A 18 0.57 -13.80 -0.11
C GLU A 18 1.15 -12.98 1.06
N GLU A 19 2.03 -12.03 0.77
CA GLU A 19 2.66 -11.20 1.80
C GLU A 19 1.66 -10.24 2.47
N VAL A 20 0.88 -9.50 1.67
CA VAL A 20 -0.05 -8.49 2.21
C VAL A 20 -1.22 -9.15 2.95
N ALA A 21 -1.72 -10.29 2.46
CA ALA A 21 -2.81 -11.02 3.10
C ALA A 21 -2.42 -11.62 4.47
N ALA A 22 -1.12 -11.79 4.72
CA ALA A 22 -0.63 -12.32 6.00
C ALA A 22 -0.58 -11.26 7.11
N TRP A 23 -0.77 -9.98 6.79
CA TRP A 23 -0.66 -8.91 7.80
C TRP A 23 -1.82 -8.91 8.79
N PRO A 24 -1.59 -8.48 10.04
CA PRO A 24 -2.62 -8.48 11.06
C PRO A 24 -3.86 -7.70 10.64
N HIS A 25 -5.01 -8.38 10.71
CA HIS A 25 -6.35 -7.84 10.45
C HIS A 25 -6.65 -7.43 9.01
N VAL A 26 -5.76 -7.72 8.05
CA VAL A 26 -6.06 -7.55 6.62
C VAL A 26 -7.08 -8.58 6.17
N ASN A 27 -8.10 -8.13 5.43
CA ASN A 27 -9.04 -8.99 4.75
C ASN A 27 -8.78 -8.90 3.24
N THR A 28 -9.01 -10.00 2.54
CA THR A 28 -8.89 -10.06 1.08
C THR A 28 -10.23 -10.36 0.44
N GLU A 29 -10.63 -9.56 -0.55
CA GLU A 29 -11.81 -9.81 -1.36
C GLU A 29 -11.45 -9.91 -2.84
N GLU A 30 -12.29 -10.61 -3.63
CA GLU A 30 -12.17 -10.59 -5.08
C GLU A 30 -12.54 -9.19 -5.59
N HIS A 31 -11.61 -8.55 -6.29
CA HIS A 31 -11.83 -7.25 -6.91
C HIS A 31 -12.24 -7.43 -8.38
N ARG A 32 -12.90 -6.42 -8.95
CA ARG A 32 -13.24 -6.43 -10.37
C ARG A 32 -11.97 -6.58 -11.22
N PHE A 33 -12.12 -7.18 -12.40
CA PHE A 33 -11.04 -7.38 -13.36
C PHE A 33 -9.92 -8.30 -12.82
N GLU A 34 -10.28 -9.47 -12.29
CA GLU A 34 -9.31 -10.46 -11.77
C GLU A 34 -8.32 -9.86 -10.77
N GLY A 35 -8.77 -8.88 -9.99
CA GLY A 35 -7.96 -8.24 -8.97
C GLY A 35 -8.18 -8.83 -7.58
N ARG A 36 -7.30 -8.46 -6.65
CA ARG A 36 -7.46 -8.73 -5.23
C ARG A 36 -7.35 -7.44 -4.44
N GLU A 37 -8.40 -7.15 -3.68
CA GLU A 37 -8.49 -5.98 -2.79
C GLU A 37 -8.09 -6.36 -1.38
N PHE A 38 -7.36 -5.47 -0.70
CA PHE A 38 -6.97 -5.59 0.70
C PHE A 38 -7.66 -4.52 1.52
N THR A 39 -8.29 -4.92 2.63
CA THR A 39 -9.02 -3.99 3.50
C THR A 39 -8.68 -4.16 4.97
N LEU A 40 -8.71 -3.05 5.72
CA LEU A 40 -8.69 -2.98 7.17
C LEU A 40 -10.04 -2.53 7.70
N GLY A 41 -10.91 -3.50 7.97
CA GLY A 41 -12.33 -3.22 8.23
C GLY A 41 -12.96 -2.55 7.00
N PRO A 42 -13.58 -1.37 7.11
CA PRO A 42 -14.22 -0.70 5.98
C PRO A 42 -13.25 0.14 5.13
N ARG A 43 -11.94 0.10 5.39
CA ARG A 43 -10.94 0.94 4.71
C ARG A 43 -10.13 0.11 3.73
N GLU A 44 -10.08 0.55 2.48
CA GLU A 44 -9.22 -0.06 1.47
C GLU A 44 -7.75 0.33 1.69
N VAL A 45 -6.89 -0.68 1.79
CA VAL A 45 -5.44 -0.55 1.83
C VAL A 45 -4.88 -0.44 0.41
N GLY A 46 -5.56 -1.07 -0.55
CA GLY A 46 -5.36 -0.96 -2.00
C GLY A 46 -5.68 -2.30 -2.68
N HIS A 47 -5.34 -2.42 -3.95
CA HIS A 47 -5.61 -3.64 -4.71
C HIS A 47 -4.56 -3.91 -5.79
N VAL A 48 -4.53 -5.16 -6.24
CA VAL A 48 -3.68 -5.62 -7.35
C VAL A 48 -4.52 -6.20 -8.47
N HIS A 49 -4.02 -6.14 -9.70
CA HIS A 49 -4.58 -6.83 -10.86
C HIS A 49 -3.58 -7.86 -11.39
N ARG A 50 -4.07 -9.01 -11.87
CA ARG A 50 -3.26 -10.17 -12.26
C ARG A 50 -2.18 -9.91 -13.33
N TRP A 51 -2.32 -8.83 -14.10
CA TRP A 51 -1.39 -8.39 -15.14
C TRP A 51 -0.33 -7.38 -14.63
N GLY A 52 -0.12 -7.29 -13.31
CA GLY A 52 0.97 -6.50 -12.73
C GLY A 52 0.65 -5.02 -12.58
N ILE A 53 -0.60 -4.67 -12.28
CA ILE A 53 -0.98 -3.30 -11.89
C ILE A 53 -1.29 -3.33 -10.39
N VAL A 54 -0.67 -2.42 -9.65
CA VAL A 54 -0.88 -2.26 -8.22
C VAL A 54 -1.34 -0.84 -7.94
N ASP A 55 -2.54 -0.71 -7.41
CA ASP A 55 -3.15 0.58 -7.12
C ASP A 55 -3.28 0.76 -5.60
N VAL A 56 -2.66 1.83 -5.09
CA VAL A 56 -2.62 2.11 -3.64
C VAL A 56 -3.17 3.51 -3.36
N PRO A 57 -4.20 3.64 -2.51
CA PRO A 57 -4.74 4.92 -2.09
C PRO A 57 -3.87 5.56 -1.00
N PHE A 58 -3.49 6.81 -1.22
CA PHE A 58 -2.82 7.64 -0.22
C PHE A 58 -3.59 8.95 0.00
N ILE A 59 -3.30 9.64 1.10
CA ILE A 59 -3.66 11.05 1.23
C ILE A 59 -2.80 11.89 0.29
N GLU A 60 -3.32 13.03 -0.18
CA GLU A 60 -2.69 13.90 -1.17
C GLU A 60 -1.20 14.15 -0.90
N ARG A 61 -0.85 14.61 0.31
CA ARG A 61 0.54 14.88 0.70
C ARG A 61 1.45 13.65 0.62
N LEU A 62 0.96 12.48 1.03
CA LEU A 62 1.75 11.24 0.99
C LEU A 62 1.92 10.77 -0.46
N ARG A 63 0.86 10.88 -1.28
CA ARG A 63 0.95 10.65 -2.72
C ARG A 63 2.02 11.55 -3.36
N GLU A 64 1.96 12.86 -3.08
CA GLU A 64 2.91 13.84 -3.64
C GLU A 64 4.35 13.47 -3.30
N ALA A 65 4.66 13.25 -2.02
CA ALA A 65 5.99 12.85 -1.58
C ALA A 65 6.47 11.55 -2.27
N LEU A 66 5.61 10.53 -2.34
CA LEU A 66 5.95 9.25 -2.95
C LEU A 66 6.18 9.35 -4.47
N VAL A 67 5.42 10.19 -5.17
CA VAL A 67 5.58 10.42 -6.60
C VAL A 67 6.84 11.25 -6.87
N ASP A 68 7.07 12.32 -6.11
CA ASP A 68 8.25 13.18 -6.25
C ASP A 68 9.56 12.44 -5.94
N GLU A 69 9.53 11.50 -4.98
CA GLU A 69 10.65 10.60 -4.68
C GLU A 69 10.82 9.45 -5.70
N GLY A 70 9.91 9.33 -6.68
CA GLY A 70 9.92 8.25 -7.66
C GLY A 70 9.69 6.86 -7.07
N LYS A 71 8.95 6.76 -5.97
CA LYS A 71 8.59 5.48 -5.34
C LYS A 71 7.41 4.79 -6.03
N THR A 72 6.54 5.57 -6.66
CA THR A 72 5.35 5.12 -7.42
C THR A 72 4.95 6.21 -8.43
N GLY A 73 3.98 5.93 -9.30
CA GLY A 73 3.44 6.89 -10.27
C GLY A 73 2.04 7.41 -9.91
N GLU A 74 1.62 8.47 -10.59
CA GLU A 74 0.22 8.92 -10.55
C GLU A 74 -0.71 7.80 -11.04
N HIS A 75 -1.92 7.72 -10.48
CA HIS A 75 -2.86 6.69 -10.93
C HIS A 75 -3.25 6.87 -12.39
N HIS A 76 -3.16 5.79 -13.17
CA HIS A 76 -3.28 5.82 -14.63
C HIS A 76 -4.68 6.24 -15.16
N VAL A 77 -5.76 5.99 -14.41
CA VAL A 77 -7.13 6.42 -14.75
C VAL A 77 -7.57 7.74 -14.08
N VAL A 78 -7.30 7.90 -12.78
CA VAL A 78 -7.72 9.05 -11.95
C VAL A 78 -6.50 9.78 -11.35
N PRO A 79 -5.66 10.43 -12.19
CA PRO A 79 -4.37 10.98 -11.76
C PRO A 79 -4.51 12.07 -10.69
N GLU A 80 -5.58 12.86 -10.71
CA GLU A 80 -5.84 13.94 -9.74
C GLU A 80 -6.35 13.43 -8.36
N SER A 81 -6.53 12.12 -8.20
CA SER A 81 -6.94 11.52 -6.93
C SER A 81 -5.75 11.21 -6.02
N GLY A 82 -6.01 10.79 -4.77
CA GLY A 82 -4.98 10.26 -3.87
C GLY A 82 -4.40 8.91 -4.28
N TRP A 83 -4.91 8.29 -5.34
CA TRP A 83 -4.44 6.99 -5.80
C TRP A 83 -3.12 7.09 -6.56
N THR A 84 -2.32 6.04 -6.43
CA THR A 84 -1.09 5.82 -7.18
C THR A 84 -1.17 4.47 -7.90
N THR A 85 -0.43 4.35 -9.00
CA THR A 85 -0.27 3.08 -9.73
C THR A 85 1.21 2.74 -9.81
N HIS A 86 1.57 1.51 -9.41
CA HIS A 86 2.88 0.91 -9.67
C HIS A 86 2.72 -0.31 -10.59
N TYR A 87 3.65 -0.49 -11.53
CA TYR A 87 3.66 -1.63 -12.44
C TYR A 87 4.68 -2.66 -11.97
N VAL A 88 4.29 -3.93 -11.94
CA VAL A 88 5.13 -5.02 -11.46
C VAL A 88 5.80 -5.68 -12.64
N GLU A 89 7.08 -5.35 -12.84
CA GLU A 89 7.86 -5.88 -13.95
C GLU A 89 8.93 -6.90 -13.53
N ASN A 90 9.31 -6.90 -12.25
CA ASN A 90 10.35 -7.77 -11.72
C ASN A 90 10.22 -7.96 -10.20
N GLU A 91 11.19 -8.66 -9.63
CA GLU A 91 11.30 -8.93 -8.19
C GLU A 91 11.44 -7.66 -7.35
N ASP A 92 12.20 -6.67 -7.81
CA ASP A 92 12.40 -5.41 -7.08
C ASP A 92 11.07 -4.62 -7.02
N ASP A 93 10.21 -4.77 -8.02
CA ASP A 93 8.86 -4.18 -8.01
C ASP A 93 7.93 -4.86 -7.01
N VAL A 94 8.10 -6.17 -6.75
CA VAL A 94 7.35 -6.86 -5.70
C VAL A 94 7.67 -6.22 -4.36
N GLU A 95 8.96 -6.06 -4.03
CA GLU A 95 9.41 -5.41 -2.80
C GLU A 95 8.88 -3.97 -2.71
N ARG A 96 8.88 -3.23 -3.83
CA ARG A 96 8.34 -1.87 -3.91
C ARG A 96 6.84 -1.83 -3.61
N CYS A 97 6.06 -2.72 -4.21
CA CYS A 97 4.61 -2.78 -4.01
C CYS A 97 4.26 -3.20 -2.58
N VAL A 98 4.95 -4.18 -2.02
CA VAL A 98 4.77 -4.59 -0.62
C VAL A 98 5.08 -3.42 0.32
N TRP A 99 6.14 -2.65 0.05
CA TRP A 99 6.48 -1.44 0.80
C TRP A 99 5.38 -0.36 0.70
N LEU A 100 4.85 -0.10 -0.49
CA LEU A 100 3.74 0.85 -0.69
C LEU A 100 2.47 0.42 0.06
N PHE A 101 2.11 -0.86 0.01
CA PHE A 101 0.99 -1.40 0.78
C PHE A 101 1.24 -1.27 2.28
N ARG A 102 2.48 -1.45 2.76
CA ARG A 102 2.80 -1.35 4.18
C ARG A 102 2.61 0.07 4.68
N LEU A 103 3.00 1.09 3.89
CA LEU A 103 2.70 2.48 4.21
C LEU A 103 1.19 2.75 4.33
N SER A 104 0.40 2.29 3.36
CA SER A 104 -1.07 2.44 3.40
C SER A 104 -1.67 1.72 4.62
N TYR A 105 -1.22 0.50 4.91
CA TYR A 105 -1.59 -0.27 6.09
C TYR A 105 -1.30 0.49 7.37
N LEU A 106 -0.06 0.96 7.56
CA LEU A 106 0.37 1.69 8.76
C LEU A 106 -0.42 2.99 8.93
N TYR A 107 -0.76 3.67 7.84
CA TYR A 107 -1.57 4.89 7.89
C TYR A 107 -2.98 4.61 8.43
N HIS A 108 -3.60 3.51 8.00
CA HIS A 108 -4.89 3.08 8.52
C HIS A 108 -4.80 2.59 9.97
N VAL A 109 -3.72 1.89 10.33
CA VAL A 109 -3.45 1.46 11.72
C VAL A 109 -3.32 2.67 12.64
N ASP A 110 -2.51 3.67 12.30
CA ASP A 110 -2.37 4.91 13.09
C ASP A 110 -3.73 5.58 13.32
N THR A 111 -4.54 5.66 12.26
CA THR A 111 -5.89 6.21 12.34
C THR A 111 -6.80 5.39 13.26
N LEU A 112 -6.73 4.06 13.20
CA LEU A 112 -7.56 3.16 14.01
C LEU A 112 -7.14 3.17 15.50
N LYS A 113 -5.84 3.28 15.79
CA LYS A 113 -5.29 3.35 17.15
C LYS A 113 -5.77 4.57 17.95
N LYS A 114 -6.35 5.58 17.30
CA LYS A 114 -7.01 6.73 17.96
C LYS A 114 -8.29 6.36 18.71
N THR A 115 -8.85 5.17 18.49
CA THR A 115 -10.01 4.64 19.23
C THR A 115 -9.56 3.60 20.25
N PRO A 116 -10.24 3.44 21.41
CA PRO A 116 -9.86 2.42 22.40
C PRO A 116 -9.79 1.00 21.83
N ALA A 117 -10.77 0.62 20.99
CA ALA A 117 -10.81 -0.70 20.37
C ALA A 117 -9.68 -0.91 19.34
N GLY A 118 -9.26 0.14 18.63
CA GLY A 118 -8.13 0.07 17.71
C GLY A 118 -6.79 0.06 18.44
N ALA A 119 -6.66 0.80 19.53
CA ALA A 119 -5.45 0.81 20.36
C ALA A 119 -5.14 -0.58 20.91
N GLU A 120 -6.15 -1.30 21.39
CA GLU A 120 -6.04 -2.70 21.82
C GLU A 120 -5.75 -3.63 20.62
N ARG A 121 -6.51 -3.50 19.52
CA ARG A 121 -6.38 -4.38 18.35
C ARG A 121 -5.00 -4.35 17.69
N PHE A 122 -4.35 -3.19 17.70
CA PHE A 122 -3.06 -2.95 17.07
C PHE A 122 -1.99 -2.57 18.09
N GLU A 123 -2.10 -3.07 19.34
CA GLU A 123 -1.18 -2.73 20.42
C GLU A 123 0.28 -3.07 20.06
N GLU A 124 0.49 -4.18 19.35
CA GLU A 124 1.80 -4.70 18.97
C GLU A 124 2.46 -3.94 17.80
N ILE A 125 1.74 -3.02 17.15
CA ILE A 125 2.25 -2.29 15.98
C ILE A 125 2.69 -0.89 16.38
N ASP A 126 4.00 -0.67 16.53
CA ASP A 126 4.56 0.67 16.65
C ASP A 126 4.74 1.29 15.25
N VAL A 127 3.84 2.21 14.89
CA VAL A 127 3.85 2.83 13.56
C VAL A 127 5.11 3.68 13.34
N ALA A 128 5.64 4.31 14.38
CA ALA A 128 6.82 5.17 14.24
C ALA A 128 8.08 4.32 14.01
N GLU A 129 8.24 3.23 14.77
CA GLU A 129 9.33 2.28 14.61
C GLU A 129 9.28 1.59 13.23
N GLU A 130 8.10 1.12 12.82
CA GLU A 130 7.91 0.49 11.51
C GLU A 130 8.24 1.43 10.34
N LEU A 131 7.85 2.70 10.42
CA LEU A 131 8.24 3.70 9.41
C LEU A 131 9.76 3.96 9.40
N GLU A 132 10.44 3.79 10.53
CA GLU A 132 11.89 3.85 10.60
C GLU A 132 12.54 2.65 9.90
N GLU A 133 12.10 1.45 10.23
CA GLU A 133 12.58 0.18 9.65
C GLU A 133 12.33 0.09 8.14
N LEU A 134 11.20 0.63 7.67
CA LEU A 134 10.88 0.73 6.24
C LEU A 134 11.77 1.73 5.49
N GLY A 135 12.61 2.51 6.19
CA GLY A 135 13.42 3.55 5.58
C GLY A 135 12.59 4.65 4.93
N ALA A 136 11.39 4.93 5.46
CA ALA A 136 10.56 6.01 4.99
C ALA A 136 11.29 7.36 5.14
N SER A 137 11.15 8.25 4.17
CA SER A 137 11.74 9.58 4.24
C SER A 137 11.13 10.41 5.36
N ASP A 138 11.82 11.47 5.78
CA ASP A 138 11.27 12.40 6.76
C ASP A 138 9.95 13.02 6.27
N GLU A 139 9.83 13.29 4.97
CA GLU A 139 8.59 13.84 4.39
C GLU A 139 7.41 12.85 4.49
N VAL A 140 7.66 11.57 4.22
CA VAL A 140 6.67 10.50 4.40
C VAL A 140 6.28 10.37 5.88
N ARG A 141 7.24 10.38 6.81
CA ARG A 141 6.96 10.29 8.26
C ARG A 141 6.14 11.50 8.75
N GLU A 142 6.52 12.72 8.34
CA GLU A 142 5.78 13.94 8.68
C GLU A 142 4.33 13.92 8.17
N ALA A 143 4.05 13.24 7.05
CA ALA A 143 2.69 13.10 6.52
C ALA A 143 1.76 12.29 7.45
N PHE A 144 2.31 11.39 8.27
CA PHE A 144 1.55 10.63 9.27
C PHE A 144 1.21 11.51 10.50
N GLU A 145 2.16 12.32 10.96
CA GLU A 145 2.03 13.11 12.20
C GLU A 145 1.00 14.25 12.08
N ARG A 146 0.91 14.92 10.93
CA ARG A 146 0.14 16.17 10.75
C ARG A 146 -1.38 16.00 10.69
N ARG A 147 -1.88 14.76 10.79
CA ARG A 147 -3.31 14.47 11.00
C ARG A 147 -3.66 14.28 12.48
N GLY A 148 -2.70 14.47 13.37
CA GLY A 148 -2.84 14.38 14.83
C GLY A 148 -3.10 15.71 15.55
N SER A 149 -2.99 16.85 14.85
CA SER A 149 -3.16 18.21 15.39
C SER A 149 -4.54 18.80 15.14
#